data_AF-A0A1A8QAN7-F1
#
_entry.id   AF-A0A1A8QAN7-F1
#
_cell.length_a   1.000
_cell.length_b   1.000
_cell.length_c   1.000
_cell.angle_alpha   90.00
_cell.angle_beta   90.00
_cell.angle_gamma   90.00
#
_symmetry.space_group_name_H-M   'P 1'
#
loop_
_entity.id
_entity.type
_entity.pdbx_description
1 polymer ?
#
loop_
_entity_poly.entity_id
_entity_poly.type
_entity_poly.pdbx_seq_one_letter_code
_entity_poly.pdbx_strand_id
1 'polypeptide(L)' 'RDSLSGFAWHYTSWSRCSALCAGGVQIQQVVCKSQMDLTVVYNHFCDKKSKLKEKRRTCNTEPCSPAWWTGVWSE' A
#
# COMPACT_ATOMS: atom_id res chain seq x y z
N ARG A 1 27.60 -13.45 21.10
CA ARG A 1 27.14 -12.05 20.93
C ARG A 1 26.08 -12.09 19.85
N ASP A 2 24.87 -12.51 20.20
CA ASP A 2 23.75 -12.60 19.27
C ASP A 2 23.20 -11.20 19.05
N SER A 3 23.86 -10.46 18.15
CA SER A 3 23.37 -9.20 17.62
C SER A 3 22.17 -9.49 16.71
N LEU A 4 21.02 -9.84 17.30
CA LEU A 4 19.73 -9.69 16.63
C LEU A 4 19.47 -8.19 16.54
N SER A 5 19.94 -7.62 15.43
CA SER A 5 19.50 -6.34 14.87
C SER A 5 18.06 -6.05 15.27
N GLY A 6 17.86 -5.20 16.27
CA GLY A 6 16.55 -4.92 16.86
C GLY A 6 15.58 -4.22 15.93
N PHE A 7 15.86 -4.17 14.62
CA PHE A 7 15.03 -3.58 13.60
C PHE A 7 14.92 -4.53 12.40
N ALA A 8 13.71 -4.60 11.82
CA ALA A 8 13.44 -5.38 10.63
C ALA A 8 12.47 -4.66 9.69
N TRP A 9 12.50 -5.03 8.41
CA TRP A 9 11.53 -4.58 7.43
C TRP A 9 10.22 -5.34 7.58
N HIS A 10 9.11 -4.62 7.69
CA HIS A 10 7.77 -5.18 7.77
C HIS A 10 6.85 -4.58 6.72
N TYR A 11 5.94 -5.40 6.21
CA TYR A 11 4.83 -4.91 5.40
C TYR A 11 3.84 -4.14 6.27
N THR A 12 3.35 -3.03 5.73
CA THR A 12 2.20 -2.30 6.26
C THR A 12 0.89 -2.98 5.84
N SER A 13 -0.23 -2.47 6.35
CA SER A 13 -1.53 -2.80 5.77
C SER A 13 -1.61 -2.29 4.33
N TRP A 14 -2.45 -2.92 3.51
CA TRP A 14 -2.73 -2.41 2.18
C TRP A 14 -3.29 -0.99 2.25
N SER A 15 -2.86 -0.14 1.31
CA SER A 15 -3.47 1.16 1.10
C SER A 15 -4.94 1.01 0.73
N ARG A 16 -5.69 2.11 0.81
CA ARG A 16 -7.00 2.18 0.15
C ARG A 16 -6.81 1.91 -1.35
N CYS A 17 -7.84 1.31 -1.96
CA CYS A 17 -7.85 1.11 -3.39
C CYS A 17 -7.86 2.47 -4.11
N SER A 18 -7.08 2.61 -5.19
CA SER A 18 -7.01 3.84 -5.97
C SER A 18 -8.33 4.20 -6.68
N ALA A 19 -9.19 3.22 -6.91
CA ALA A 19 -10.50 3.38 -7.52
C ALA A 19 -11.55 2.63 -6.70
N LEU A 20 -12.78 3.13 -6.66
CA LEU A 20 -13.89 2.46 -5.96
C LEU A 20 -14.57 1.39 -6.83
N CYS A 21 -14.34 1.42 -8.14
CA CYS A 21 -14.90 0.53 -9.15
C CYS A 21 -14.05 0.57 -10.43
N ALA A 22 -14.39 -0.24 -11.42
CA ALA A 22 -13.75 -0.39 -12.74
C ALA A 22 -12.25 -0.77 -12.69
N GLY A 23 -11.80 -1.35 -11.58
CA GLY A 23 -10.42 -1.75 -11.38
C GLY A 23 -9.56 -0.61 -10.84
N GLY A 24 -9.06 -0.80 -9.62
CA GLY A 24 -8.03 0.02 -9.02
C GLY A 24 -6.84 -0.82 -8.56
N VAL A 25 -5.87 -0.15 -7.95
CA VAL A 25 -4.68 -0.77 -7.36
C VAL A 25 -4.55 -0.34 -5.91
N GLN A 26 -4.20 -1.28 -5.06
CA GLN A 26 -3.76 -1.03 -3.68
C GLN A 26 -2.30 -1.44 -3.53
N ILE A 27 -1.58 -0.74 -2.67
CA ILE A 27 -0.14 -0.86 -2.47
C ILE A 27 0.12 -1.29 -1.03
N GLN A 28 1.01 -2.25 -0.83
CA GLN A 28 1.50 -2.65 0.48
C GLN A 28 2.94 -2.17 0.63
N GLN A 29 3.12 -1.09 1.40
CA GLN A 29 4.44 -0.50 1.61
C GLN A 29 5.24 -1.28 2.64
N VAL A 30 6.55 -1.03 2.66
CA VAL A 30 7.50 -1.66 3.58
C VAL A 30 8.10 -0.59 4.48
N VAL A 31 7.99 -0.79 5.79
CA VAL A 31 8.48 0.13 6.82
C VAL A 31 9.47 -0.58 7.74
N CYS A 32 10.43 0.17 8.28
CA CYS A 32 11.33 -0.35 9.29
C CYS A 32 10.62 -0.34 10.65
N LYS A 33 10.64 -1.46 11.38
CA LYS A 33 10.08 -1.55 12.73
C LYS A 33 11.10 -2.06 13.73
N SER A 34 11.00 -1.58 14.96
CA SER A 34 11.67 -2.16 16.10
C SER A 34 11.10 -3.56 16.40
N GLN A 35 11.97 -4.54 16.61
CA GLN A 35 11.61 -5.90 16.98
C GLN A 35 11.18 -6.02 18.46
N MET A 36 11.48 -5.01 19.28
CA MET A 36 11.13 -5.03 20.71
C MET A 36 9.65 -4.69 20.94
N ASP A 37 9.14 -3.68 20.22
CA ASP A 37 7.81 -3.09 20.45
C ASP A 37 7.00 -2.92 19.16
N LEU A 38 7.52 -3.37 18.01
CA LEU A 38 6.88 -3.27 16.69
C LEU A 38 6.53 -1.84 16.26
N THR A 39 7.16 -0.83 16.87
CA THR A 39 6.99 0.57 16.50
C THR A 39 7.67 0.85 15.17
N VAL A 40 7.05 1.72 14.36
CA VAL A 40 7.64 2.16 13.09
C VAL A 40 8.73 3.17 13.40
N VAL A 41 9.93 2.92 12.88
CA VAL A 41 11.11 3.77 13.06
C VAL A 41 11.62 4.26 11.70
N TYR A 42 12.59 5.17 11.72
CA TYR A 42 13.21 5.65 10.49
C TYR A 42 13.88 4.53 9.69
N ASN A 43 13.77 4.61 8.36
CA ASN A 43 14.28 3.61 7.43
C ASN A 43 15.80 3.33 7.52
N HIS A 44 16.59 4.22 8.12
CA HIS A 44 18.04 4.03 8.23
C HIS A 44 18.44 3.04 9.34
N PHE A 45 17.51 2.68 10.25
CA PHE A 45 17.75 1.65 11.27
C PHE A 45 17.74 0.23 10.69
N CYS A 46 17.05 0.02 9.58
CA CYS A 46 17.03 -1.26 8.87
C CYS A 46 18.04 -1.26 7.72
N ASP A 47 18.64 -2.41 7.44
CA ASP A 47 19.58 -2.55 6.31
C ASP A 47 18.86 -2.35 4.98
N LYS A 48 19.30 -1.37 4.19
CA LYS A 48 18.75 -1.10 2.86
C LYS A 48 18.85 -2.30 1.92
N LYS A 49 19.85 -3.18 2.09
CA LYS A 49 20.04 -4.38 1.25
C LYS A 49 18.97 -5.44 1.52
N SER A 50 18.42 -5.51 2.73
CA SER A 50 17.33 -6.43 3.10
C SER A 50 15.94 -5.83 2.89
N LYS A 51 15.84 -4.62 2.33
CA LYS A 51 14.55 -3.95 2.10
C LYS A 51 13.71 -4.73 1.09
N LEU A 52 12.55 -5.18 1.57
CA LEU A 52 11.56 -5.86 0.74
C LEU A 52 10.98 -4.90 -0.31
N LYS A 53 10.58 -5.44 -1.47
CA LYS A 53 9.84 -4.69 -2.47
C LYS A 53 8.39 -4.48 -2.01
N GLU A 54 7.85 -3.32 -2.34
CA GLU A 54 6.43 -3.03 -2.16
C GLU A 54 5.60 -3.99 -3.01
N LYS A 55 4.46 -4.43 -2.47
CA LYS A 55 3.53 -5.29 -3.20
C LYS A 55 2.41 -4.45 -3.79
N ARG A 56 1.89 -4.88 -4.94
CA ARG A 56 0.76 -4.26 -5.63
C ARG A 56 -0.25 -5.36 -5.93
N ARG A 57 -1.53 -5.06 -5.77
CA ARG A 57 -2.62 -5.95 -6.21
C ARG A 57 -3.80 -5.16 -6.72
N THR A 58 -4.53 -5.75 -7.65
CA THR A 58 -5.78 -5.20 -8.17
C THR A 58 -6.86 -5.24 -7.09
N CYS A 59 -7.77 -4.28 -7.11
CA CYS A 59 -8.95 -4.19 -6.24
C CYS A 59 -10.11 -3.57 -6.99
N ASN A 60 -11.33 -3.74 -6.47
CA ASN A 60 -12.55 -3.09 -6.97
C ASN A 60 -12.74 -3.25 -8.49
N THR A 61 -12.62 -4.49 -8.97
CA THR A 61 -12.74 -4.84 -10.39
C THR A 61 -14.15 -4.76 -10.94
N GLU A 62 -15.14 -4.63 -10.06
CA GLU A 62 -16.55 -4.52 -10.45
C GLU A 62 -16.81 -3.23 -11.23
N PRO A 63 -17.67 -3.26 -12.27
CA PRO A 63 -17.99 -2.08 -13.05
C PRO A 63 -18.60 -0.99 -12.18
N CYS A 64 -18.33 0.27 -12.53
CA CYS A 64 -18.95 1.41 -11.88
C CYS A 64 -20.44 1.47 -12.19
N SER A 65 -21.24 2.01 -11.25
CA SER A 65 -22.62 2.37 -11.53
C SER A 65 -22.68 3.33 -12.72
N PRO A 66 -23.64 3.16 -13.64
CA PRO A 66 -23.74 4.02 -14.81
C PRO A 66 -24.00 5.47 -14.41
N ALA A 67 -23.25 6.39 -15.02
CA ALA A 67 -23.48 7.82 -14.91
C ALA A 67 -24.30 8.29 -16.11
N TRP A 68 -25.50 8.82 -15.86
CA TRP A 68 -26.32 9.45 -16.89
C TRP A 68 -25.85 10.89 -17.09
N TRP A 69 -25.59 11.26 -18.34
CA TRP A 69 -25.28 12.63 -18.72
C TRP A 69 -26.47 13.21 -19.49
N THR A 70 -27.11 14.24 -18.94
CA THR A 70 -28.14 15.00 -19.65
C THR A 70 -27.45 16.15 -20.39
N GLY A 71 -27.39 16.07 -21.73
CA GLY A 71 -26.99 17.18 -22.58
C GLY A 71 -28.16 18.10 -22.92
N VAL A 72 -27.88 19.35 -23.30
CA VAL A 72 -28.89 20.26 -23.82
C VAL A 72 -29.24 19.79 -25.24
N TRP A 73 -30.52 19.50 -25.49
CA TRP A 73 -31.01 19.20 -26.83
C TRP A 73 -30.91 20.45 -27.70
N SER A 74 -30.25 20.37 -28.86
CA SER A 74 -30.25 21.43 -29.87
C SER A 74 -31.46 21.27 -30.80
N GLU A 75 -32.06 22.40 -31.19
CA GLU A 75 -33.18 22.51 -32.13
C GLU A 75 -32.77 22.24 -33.59
#